data_AF-A0AA35SXR3-F1
#
_entry.id   AF-A0AA35SXR3-F1
#
_cell.length_a   1.000
_cell.length_b   1.000
_cell.length_c   1.000
_cell.angle_alpha   90.00
_cell.angle_beta   90.00
_cell.angle_gamma   90.00
#
_symmetry.space_group_name_H-M   'P 1'
#
loop_
_entity.id
_entity.type
_entity.pdbx_description
1 polymer ?
#
loop_
_entity_poly.entity_id
_entity_poly.type
_entity_poly.pdbx_seq_one_letter_code
_entity_poly.pdbx_strand_id
1 'polypeptide(L)'
;MQKALKKDPGIPNLFPLKEQLLKQLEEKKQQTLAAKEKERELRLQEKKRKRSLQGLQNDAQRRTKEFEKKQALQTSVENEGVSAVDRRSLRAYHREFRQVLEMADVVLEVLDARDPLGTRCLEVEQSVMAAGSDKKLILVLNKIDLVPKANVEAWLKHLRNDFPTVAFKASTQTQKRNLVFHMMSFSVMMM
;
A
#
# COMPACT_ATOMS: atom_id res chain seq x y z
N MET A 1 -15.55 16.27 -49.99
CA MET A 1 -14.39 17.04 -50.49
C MET A 1 -13.10 16.40 -49.97
N GLN A 2 -12.31 15.75 -50.84
CA GLN A 2 -11.05 15.12 -50.46
C GLN A 2 -9.97 16.22 -50.33
N LYS A 3 -9.37 16.37 -49.14
CA LYS A 3 -8.26 17.32 -48.93
C LYS A 3 -7.02 16.79 -49.65
N ALA A 4 -6.53 17.52 -50.66
CA ALA A 4 -5.27 17.22 -51.31
C ALA A 4 -4.12 17.26 -50.28
N LEU A 5 -3.39 16.14 -50.17
CA LEU A 5 -2.17 16.07 -49.37
C LEU A 5 -1.14 17.04 -49.97
N LYS A 6 -0.72 18.05 -49.20
CA LYS A 6 0.32 18.99 -49.61
C LYS A 6 1.60 18.20 -49.88
N LYS A 7 2.11 18.27 -51.11
CA LYS A 7 3.38 17.65 -51.51
C LYS A 7 4.51 18.33 -50.74
N ASP A 8 5.39 17.53 -50.15
CA ASP A 8 6.55 17.99 -49.39
C ASP A 8 7.54 18.67 -50.36
N PRO A 9 7.89 19.96 -50.18
CA PRO A 9 8.65 20.73 -51.17
C PRO A 9 10.09 20.25 -51.41
N GLY A 10 10.57 19.22 -50.69
CA GLY A 10 11.89 18.63 -50.90
C GLY A 10 13.03 19.58 -50.51
N ILE A 11 14.21 19.02 -50.26
CA ILE A 11 15.37 19.79 -49.82
C ILE A 11 16.02 20.47 -51.04
N PRO A 12 16.09 21.81 -51.10
CA PRO A 12 16.68 22.56 -52.21
C PRO A 12 18.14 22.17 -52.49
N ASN A 13 18.56 22.23 -53.75
CA ASN A 13 19.85 21.69 -54.20
C ASN A 13 21.10 22.51 -53.77
N LEU A 14 20.91 23.65 -53.10
CA LEU A 14 21.98 24.58 -52.71
C LEU A 14 22.46 24.39 -51.25
N PHE A 15 22.00 23.33 -50.56
CA PHE A 15 22.33 23.12 -49.15
C PHE A 15 23.64 22.33 -48.98
N PRO A 16 24.69 22.89 -48.35
CA PRO A 16 26.04 22.30 -48.32
C PRO A 16 26.14 20.94 -47.60
N LEU A 17 25.12 20.53 -46.84
CA LEU A 17 25.06 19.27 -46.08
C LEU A 17 23.87 18.38 -46.47
N LYS A 18 23.31 18.58 -47.68
CA LYS A 18 22.13 17.88 -48.18
C LYS A 18 22.25 16.36 -48.12
N GLU A 19 23.41 15.81 -48.46
CA GLU A 19 23.65 14.35 -48.43
C GLU A 19 23.62 13.78 -47.02
N GLN A 20 24.24 14.46 -46.05
CA GLN A 20 24.20 14.03 -44.65
C GLN A 20 22.78 14.09 -44.08
N LEU A 21 22.00 15.12 -44.43
CA LEU A 21 20.62 15.28 -43.97
C LEU A 21 19.71 14.20 -44.57
N LEU A 22 19.87 13.87 -45.86
CA LEU A 22 19.14 12.80 -46.52
C LEU A 22 19.46 11.44 -45.89
N LYS A 23 20.74 11.16 -45.61
CA LYS A 23 21.17 9.93 -44.94
C LYS A 23 20.56 9.78 -43.54
N GLN A 24 20.53 10.85 -42.75
CA GLN A 24 19.89 10.86 -41.43
C GLN A 24 18.38 10.62 -41.48
N LEU A 25 17.69 11.18 -42.49
CA LEU A 25 16.26 10.95 -42.70
C LEU A 25 15.97 9.49 -43.08
N GLU A 26 16.82 8.91 -43.92
CA GLU A 26 16.72 7.50 -44.31
C GLU A 26 16.93 6.56 -43.14
N GLU A 27 17.99 6.78 -42.34
CA GLU A 27 18.25 6.01 -41.12
C GLU A 27 17.11 6.14 -40.11
N LYS A 28 16.60 7.36 -39.88
CA LYS A 28 15.48 7.60 -38.95
C LYS A 28 14.20 6.92 -39.44
N LYS A 29 13.94 6.93 -40.75
CA LYS A 29 12.79 6.23 -41.37
C LYS A 29 12.93 4.71 -41.23
N GLN A 30 14.11 4.15 -41.46
CA GLN A 30 14.39 2.72 -41.26
C GLN A 30 14.20 2.34 -39.78
N GLN A 31 14.71 3.14 -38.84
CA GLN A 31 14.53 2.91 -37.41
C GLN A 31 13.06 2.97 -36.98
N THR A 32 12.28 3.93 -37.48
CA THR A 32 10.85 4.02 -37.16
C THR A 32 10.03 2.87 -37.76
N LEU A 33 10.38 2.42 -38.97
CA LEU A 33 9.74 1.26 -39.59
C LEU A 33 10.07 -0.02 -38.80
N ALA A 34 11.34 -0.24 -38.46
CA ALA A 34 11.77 -1.39 -37.66
C ALA A 34 11.15 -1.39 -36.26
N ALA A 35 11.05 -0.23 -35.61
CA ALA A 35 10.38 -0.10 -34.30
C ALA A 35 8.89 -0.43 -34.39
N LYS A 36 8.19 0.06 -35.43
CA LYS A 36 6.78 -0.26 -35.68
C LYS A 36 6.55 -1.74 -35.99
N GLU A 37 7.47 -2.37 -36.70
CA GLU A 37 7.40 -3.80 -37.02
C GLU A 37 7.59 -4.66 -35.78
N LYS A 38 8.61 -4.37 -34.96
CA LYS A 38 8.81 -5.00 -33.65
C LYS A 38 7.59 -4.85 -32.73
N GLU A 39 6.98 -3.66 -32.68
CA GLU A 39 5.78 -3.43 -31.87
C GLU A 39 4.59 -4.28 -32.35
N ARG A 40 4.42 -4.43 -33.67
CA ARG A 40 3.37 -5.28 -34.25
C ARG A 40 3.59 -6.76 -33.92
N GLU A 41 4.83 -7.24 -34.00
CA GLU A 41 5.17 -8.62 -33.64
C GLU A 41 4.91 -8.91 -32.16
N LEU A 42 5.33 -8.03 -31.26
CA LEU A 42 5.08 -8.15 -29.82
C LEU A 42 3.58 -8.21 -29.51
N ARG A 43 2.78 -7.32 -30.11
CA ARG A 43 1.31 -7.34 -29.96
C ARG A 43 0.69 -8.64 -30.50
N LEU A 44 1.21 -9.17 -31.60
CA LEU A 44 0.71 -10.41 -32.19
C LEU A 44 1.08 -11.62 -31.31
N GLN A 45 2.31 -11.69 -30.81
CA GLN A 45 2.74 -12.70 -29.85
C GLN A 45 1.91 -12.66 -28.57
N GLU A 46 1.64 -11.47 -28.04
CA GLU A 46 0.83 -11.33 -26.82
C GLU A 46 -0.62 -11.81 -27.06
N LYS A 47 -1.21 -11.47 -28.21
CA LYS A 47 -2.53 -11.99 -28.62
C LYS A 47 -2.52 -13.51 -28.79
N LYS A 48 -1.48 -14.08 -29.41
CA LYS A 48 -1.33 -15.54 -29.55
C LYS A 48 -1.17 -16.22 -28.19
N ARG A 49 -0.36 -15.66 -27.29
CA ARG A 49 -0.17 -16.14 -25.91
C ARG A 49 -1.49 -16.13 -25.14
N LYS A 50 -2.26 -15.04 -25.22
CA LYS A 50 -3.58 -14.92 -24.58
C LYS A 50 -4.64 -15.87 -25.16
N ARG A 51 -4.55 -16.21 -26.46
CA ARG A 51 -5.44 -17.18 -27.13
C ARG A 51 -4.99 -18.63 -27.01
N SER A 52 -3.75 -18.87 -26.58
CA SER A 52 -3.23 -20.22 -26.38
C SER A 52 -3.96 -20.91 -25.22
N LEU A 53 -4.17 -22.23 -25.34
CA LEU A 53 -4.77 -23.05 -24.28
C LEU A 53 -4.04 -22.88 -22.93
N GLN A 54 -2.71 -22.78 -22.97
CA GLN A 54 -1.88 -22.59 -21.79
C GLN A 54 -2.10 -21.20 -21.15
N GLY A 55 -2.26 -20.16 -21.97
CA GLY A 55 -2.61 -18.81 -21.48
C GLY A 55 -3.99 -18.78 -20.81
N LEU A 56 -4.97 -19.47 -21.39
CA LEU A 56 -6.32 -19.59 -20.84
C LEU A 56 -6.33 -20.41 -19.53
N GLN A 57 -5.58 -21.53 -19.49
CA GLN A 57 -5.42 -22.35 -18.29
C GLN A 57 -4.78 -21.56 -17.14
N ASN A 58 -3.72 -20.79 -17.42
CA ASN A 58 -3.07 -19.96 -16.42
C ASN A 58 -3.98 -18.85 -15.89
N ASP A 59 -4.78 -18.22 -16.76
CA ASP A 59 -5.74 -17.20 -16.34
C ASP A 59 -6.86 -17.81 -15.49
N ALA A 60 -7.39 -18.98 -15.89
CA ALA A 60 -8.36 -19.72 -15.11
C ALA A 60 -7.81 -20.11 -13.74
N GLN A 61 -6.60 -20.70 -13.66
CA GLN A 61 -5.95 -21.04 -12.40
C GLN A 61 -5.70 -19.81 -11.52
N ARG A 62 -5.31 -18.67 -12.11
CA ARG A 62 -5.13 -17.42 -11.35
C ARG A 62 -6.43 -16.97 -10.71
N ARG A 63 -7.53 -16.97 -11.48
CA ARG A 63 -8.86 -16.61 -10.99
C ARG A 63 -9.37 -17.59 -9.93
N THR A 64 -9.14 -18.89 -10.11
CA THR A 64 -9.48 -19.91 -9.11
C THR A 64 -8.72 -19.67 -7.81
N LYS A 65 -7.40 -19.45 -7.86
CA LYS A 65 -6.59 -19.13 -6.67
C LYS A 65 -7.02 -17.82 -5.99
N GLU A 66 -7.33 -16.78 -6.76
CA GLU A 66 -7.86 -15.52 -6.23
C GLU A 66 -9.22 -15.72 -5.55
N PHE A 67 -10.08 -16.58 -6.11
CA PHE A 67 -11.38 -16.92 -5.54
C PHE A 67 -11.23 -17.77 -4.28
N GLU A 68 -10.41 -18.82 -4.30
CA GLU A 68 -10.09 -19.65 -3.14
C GLU A 68 -9.50 -18.82 -2.00
N LYS A 69 -8.60 -17.87 -2.30
CA LYS A 69 -8.06 -16.95 -1.27
C LYS A 69 -9.14 -16.06 -0.66
N LYS A 70 -10.08 -15.56 -1.48
CA LYS A 70 -11.23 -14.77 -1.01
C LYS A 70 -12.21 -15.63 -0.20
N GLN A 71 -12.42 -16.88 -0.60
CA GLN A 71 -13.30 -17.83 0.07
C GLN A 71 -12.69 -18.35 1.38
N ALA A 72 -11.38 -18.61 1.44
CA ALA A 72 -10.69 -18.96 2.67
C ALA A 72 -10.77 -17.84 3.70
N LEU A 73 -10.61 -16.58 3.25
CA LEU A 73 -10.84 -15.39 4.09
C LEU A 73 -12.32 -15.26 4.52
N GLN A 74 -13.24 -15.82 3.75
CA GLN A 74 -14.66 -15.85 4.05
C GLN A 74 -14.98 -16.93 5.11
N THR A 75 -14.38 -18.12 4.98
CA THR A 75 -14.54 -19.25 5.92
C THR A 75 -13.87 -18.98 7.25
N SER A 76 -12.71 -18.30 7.29
CA SER A 76 -12.08 -17.89 8.55
C SER A 76 -12.97 -16.93 9.35
N VAL A 77 -13.82 -16.13 8.68
CA VAL A 77 -14.79 -15.22 9.31
C VAL A 77 -16.11 -15.94 9.64
N GLU A 78 -16.43 -17.07 9.00
CA GLU A 78 -17.65 -17.86 9.23
C GLU A 78 -17.60 -18.71 10.52
N ASN A 79 -16.41 -19.10 10.99
CA ASN A 79 -16.25 -19.91 12.21
C ASN A 79 -16.48 -19.14 13.53
N GLU A 80 -16.59 -17.80 13.49
CA GLU A 80 -16.72 -16.95 14.68
C GLU A 80 -18.19 -16.60 15.05
N GLY A 81 -19.19 -17.34 14.55
CA GLY A 81 -20.59 -17.16 14.99
C GLY A 81 -21.18 -15.75 14.74
N VAL A 82 -20.64 -15.01 13.78
CA VAL A 82 -20.95 -13.60 13.55
C VAL A 82 -22.13 -13.43 12.57
N SER A 83 -23.09 -12.55 12.90
CA SER A 83 -24.32 -12.36 12.12
C SER A 83 -24.06 -11.86 10.69
N ALA A 84 -25.01 -12.09 9.77
CA ALA A 84 -24.91 -11.60 8.38
C ALA A 84 -24.77 -10.07 8.25
N VAL A 85 -25.33 -9.32 9.21
CA VAL A 85 -25.25 -7.87 9.28
C VAL A 85 -23.85 -7.44 9.72
N ASP A 86 -23.33 -8.08 10.76
CA ASP A 86 -21.98 -7.85 11.27
C ASP A 86 -20.91 -8.15 10.22
N ARG A 87 -21.12 -9.16 9.36
CA ARG A 87 -20.23 -9.46 8.22
C ARG A 87 -20.13 -8.33 7.20
N ARG A 88 -21.21 -7.58 6.96
CA ARG A 88 -21.19 -6.43 6.03
C ARG A 88 -20.41 -5.26 6.65
N SER A 89 -20.61 -5.01 7.94
CA SER A 89 -19.94 -3.97 8.70
C SER A 89 -18.44 -4.24 8.84
N LEU A 90 -18.05 -5.47 9.16
CA LEU A 90 -16.65 -5.91 9.23
C LEU A 90 -15.92 -5.74 7.90
N ARG A 91 -16.56 -6.10 6.77
CA ARG A 91 -15.97 -5.91 5.44
C ARG A 91 -15.75 -4.44 5.09
N ALA A 92 -16.70 -3.57 5.46
CA ALA A 92 -16.55 -2.13 5.30
C ALA A 92 -15.39 -1.60 6.17
N TYR A 93 -15.34 -2.02 7.44
CA TYR A 93 -14.28 -1.66 8.38
C TYR A 93 -12.89 -2.08 7.86
N HIS A 94 -12.70 -3.33 7.43
CA HIS A 94 -11.41 -3.78 6.89
C HIS A 94 -10.99 -3.05 5.61
N ARG A 95 -11.94 -2.53 4.82
CA ARG A 95 -11.64 -1.75 3.64
C ARG A 95 -11.14 -0.35 4.03
N GLU A 96 -11.86 0.29 4.93
CA GLU A 96 -11.51 1.62 5.45
C GLU A 96 -10.19 1.59 6.23
N PHE A 97 -10.01 0.59 7.09
CA PHE A 97 -8.77 0.35 7.81
C PHE A 97 -7.58 0.22 6.88
N ARG A 98 -7.70 -0.52 5.76
CA ARG A 98 -6.62 -0.63 4.77
C ARG A 98 -6.27 0.70 4.11
N GLN A 99 -7.27 1.54 3.82
CA GLN A 99 -7.04 2.88 3.25
C GLN A 99 -6.33 3.79 4.26
N VAL A 100 -6.78 3.79 5.52
CA VAL A 100 -6.14 4.55 6.59
C VAL A 100 -4.70 4.07 6.80
N LEU A 101 -4.50 2.75 6.81
CA LEU A 101 -3.18 2.16 6.98
C LEU A 101 -2.24 2.57 5.86
N GLU A 102 -2.69 2.58 4.61
CA GLU A 102 -1.88 3.01 3.46
C GLU A 102 -1.42 4.47 3.61
N MET A 103 -2.32 5.36 4.03
CA MET A 103 -2.06 6.79 4.19
C MET A 103 -1.27 7.17 5.45
N ALA A 104 -1.30 6.35 6.50
CA ALA A 104 -0.69 6.68 7.78
C ALA A 104 0.80 6.30 7.83
N ASP A 105 1.64 7.20 8.32
CA ASP A 105 3.04 6.90 8.67
C ASP A 105 3.17 6.29 10.08
N VAL A 106 2.26 6.67 10.98
CA VAL A 106 2.24 6.25 12.38
C VAL A 106 0.83 5.81 12.77
N VAL A 107 0.72 4.64 13.40
CA VAL A 107 -0.52 4.07 13.92
C VAL A 107 -0.45 4.04 15.45
N LEU A 108 -1.49 4.55 16.10
CA LEU A 108 -1.63 4.52 17.56
C LEU A 108 -2.68 3.48 17.93
N GLU A 109 -2.29 2.47 18.70
CA GLU A 109 -3.22 1.50 19.27
C GLU A 109 -3.50 1.86 20.73
N VAL A 110 -4.76 2.16 21.04
CA VAL A 110 -5.17 2.64 22.35
C VAL A 110 -5.68 1.47 23.19
N LEU A 111 -5.02 1.21 24.32
CA LEU A 111 -5.33 0.14 25.28
C LEU A 111 -5.97 0.72 26.55
N ASP A 112 -6.84 -0.03 27.22
CA ASP A 112 -7.38 0.33 28.55
C ASP A 112 -6.42 -0.17 29.65
N ALA A 113 -5.96 0.73 30.53
CA ALA A 113 -4.98 0.39 31.57
C ALA A 113 -5.44 -0.69 32.55
N ARG A 114 -6.75 -0.95 32.67
CA ARG A 114 -7.31 -2.00 33.53
C ARG A 114 -7.11 -3.40 32.95
N ASP A 115 -7.17 -3.51 31.63
CA ASP A 115 -6.98 -4.76 30.90
C ASP A 115 -6.37 -4.50 29.51
N PRO A 116 -5.04 -4.21 29.47
CA PRO A 116 -4.39 -3.88 28.21
C PRO A 116 -4.28 -5.08 27.28
N LEU A 117 -4.26 -6.31 27.78
CA LEU A 117 -4.17 -7.51 26.94
C LEU A 117 -5.52 -7.86 26.32
N GLY A 118 -6.63 -7.69 27.05
CA GLY A 118 -7.98 -7.91 26.51
C GLY A 118 -8.43 -6.83 25.53
N THR A 119 -7.81 -5.65 25.55
CA THR A 119 -8.10 -4.55 24.61
C THR A 119 -7.09 -4.43 23.46
N ARG A 120 -6.13 -5.36 23.36
CA ARG A 120 -5.10 -5.40 22.32
C ARG A 120 -5.52 -6.28 21.14
N CYS A 121 -5.19 -5.87 19.92
CA CYS A 121 -5.59 -6.58 18.70
C CYS A 121 -4.38 -7.01 17.86
N LEU A 122 -3.87 -8.22 18.12
CA LEU A 122 -2.69 -8.78 17.44
C LEU A 122 -2.84 -8.86 15.91
N GLU A 123 -4.06 -9.10 15.40
CA GLU A 123 -4.32 -9.16 13.95
C GLU A 123 -4.08 -7.80 13.26
N VAL A 124 -4.45 -6.71 13.95
CA VAL A 124 -4.19 -5.35 13.48
C VAL A 124 -2.70 -5.06 13.53
N GLU A 125 -2.01 -5.44 14.61
CA GLU A 125 -0.55 -5.27 14.70
C GLU A 125 0.17 -5.99 13.56
N GLN A 126 -0.16 -7.26 13.30
CA GLN A 126 0.41 -8.03 12.20
C GLN A 126 0.12 -7.39 10.84
N SER A 127 -1.10 -6.86 10.65
CA SER A 127 -1.47 -6.17 9.41
C SER A 127 -0.66 -4.89 9.21
N VAL A 128 -0.39 -4.13 10.27
CA VAL A 128 0.46 -2.93 10.23
C VAL A 128 1.90 -3.31 9.89
N MET A 129 2.45 -4.32 10.54
CA MET A 129 3.82 -4.82 10.29
C MET A 129 3.97 -5.37 8.87
N ALA A 130 2.94 -6.03 8.33
CA ALA A 130 2.93 -6.55 6.96
C ALA A 130 2.76 -5.45 5.90
N ALA A 131 2.19 -4.30 6.24
CA ALA A 131 1.97 -3.19 5.30
C ALA A 131 3.27 -2.44 4.92
N GLY A 132 4.34 -2.59 5.69
CA GLY A 132 5.68 -2.08 5.36
C GLY A 132 6.48 -1.67 6.60
N SER A 133 7.82 -1.76 6.50
CA SER A 133 8.74 -1.44 7.60
C SER A 133 8.75 0.03 8.03
N ASP A 134 8.25 0.92 7.17
CA ASP A 134 8.31 2.37 7.41
C ASP A 134 7.19 2.85 8.35
N LYS A 135 6.13 2.03 8.51
CA LYS A 135 5.01 2.35 9.38
C LYS A 135 5.37 2.05 10.83
N LYS A 136 5.13 3.01 11.71
CA LYS A 136 5.41 2.87 13.15
C LYS A 136 4.14 2.57 13.91
N LEU A 137 4.15 1.51 14.72
CA LEU A 137 3.09 1.20 15.67
C LEU A 137 3.51 1.66 17.08
N ILE A 138 2.63 2.40 17.77
CA ILE A 138 2.85 2.87 19.13
C ILE A 138 1.62 2.51 19.96
N LEU A 139 1.85 1.92 21.14
CA LEU A 139 0.80 1.60 22.08
C LEU A 139 0.54 2.79 23.01
N VAL A 140 -0.74 3.10 23.25
CA VAL A 140 -1.18 4.17 24.14
C VAL A 140 -2.02 3.56 25.26
N LEU A 141 -1.44 3.47 26.45
CA LEU A 141 -2.12 2.97 27.64
C LEU A 141 -2.99 4.08 28.24
N ASN A 142 -4.29 4.05 27.97
CA ASN A 142 -5.27 5.07 28.37
C ASN A 142 -5.98 4.72 29.68
N LYS A 143 -6.63 5.72 30.30
CA LYS A 143 -7.36 5.62 31.59
C LYS A 143 -6.48 5.18 32.76
N ILE A 144 -5.22 5.61 32.76
CA ILE A 144 -4.25 5.28 33.82
C ILE A 144 -4.67 5.79 35.21
N ASP A 145 -5.60 6.73 35.27
CA ASP A 145 -6.18 7.25 36.51
C ASP A 145 -7.06 6.23 37.25
N LEU A 146 -7.53 5.19 36.57
CA LEU A 146 -8.36 4.14 37.16
C LEU A 146 -7.54 3.02 37.81
N VAL A 147 -6.22 3.07 37.72
CA VAL A 147 -5.32 1.99 38.13
C VAL A 147 -4.18 2.57 38.98
N PRO A 148 -3.72 1.89 40.05
CA PRO A 148 -2.58 2.35 40.83
C PRO A 148 -1.33 2.55 39.98
N LYS A 149 -0.53 3.57 40.31
CA LYS A 149 0.69 3.95 39.57
C LYS A 149 1.66 2.77 39.38
N ALA A 150 1.84 1.93 40.40
CA ALA A 150 2.73 0.77 40.34
C ALA A 150 2.32 -0.22 39.24
N ASN A 151 1.01 -0.43 39.02
CA ASN A 151 0.53 -1.31 37.97
C ASN A 151 0.70 -0.69 36.59
N VAL A 152 0.52 0.63 36.46
CA VAL A 152 0.78 1.36 35.22
C VAL A 152 2.26 1.22 34.83
N GLU A 153 3.18 1.38 35.79
CA GLU A 153 4.62 1.19 35.57
C GLU A 153 4.96 -0.26 35.17
N ALA A 154 4.33 -1.25 35.81
CA ALA A 154 4.48 -2.66 35.45
C ALA A 154 3.99 -2.93 34.02
N TRP A 155 2.83 -2.39 33.62
CA TRP A 155 2.30 -2.52 32.26
C TRP A 155 3.20 -1.85 31.23
N LEU A 156 3.69 -0.64 31.51
CA LEU A 156 4.64 0.04 30.64
C LEU A 156 5.91 -0.78 30.44
N LYS A 157 6.44 -1.41 31.50
CA LYS A 157 7.61 -2.29 31.38
C LYS A 157 7.31 -3.53 30.54
N HIS A 158 6.12 -4.11 30.69
CA HIS A 158 5.72 -5.29 29.94
C HIS A 158 5.51 -5.00 28.45
N LEU A 159 4.71 -3.98 28.12
CA LEU A 159 4.32 -3.65 26.75
C LEU A 159 5.48 -3.07 25.91
N ARG A 160 6.44 -2.38 26.55
CA ARG A 160 7.64 -1.84 25.88
C ARG A 160 8.59 -2.90 25.35
N ASN A 161 8.44 -4.16 25.74
CA ASN A 161 9.20 -5.26 25.13
C ASN A 161 8.76 -5.51 23.69
N ASP A 162 7.49 -5.21 23.36
CA ASP A 162 6.93 -5.43 22.04
C ASP A 162 6.96 -4.16 21.19
N PHE A 163 6.36 -3.07 21.71
CA PHE A 163 6.21 -1.81 20.99
C PHE A 163 6.41 -0.59 21.90
N PRO A 164 6.87 0.55 21.36
CA PRO A 164 6.93 1.80 22.11
C PRO A 164 5.57 2.11 22.75
N THR A 165 5.56 2.26 24.08
CA THR A 165 4.30 2.44 24.85
C THR A 165 4.34 3.69 25.71
N VAL A 166 3.26 4.49 25.59
CA VAL A 166 3.07 5.75 26.33
C VAL A 166 1.83 5.64 27.21
N ALA A 167 1.94 6.07 28.47
CA ALA A 167 0.82 6.19 29.38
C ALA A 167 0.08 7.53 29.15
N PHE A 168 -1.24 7.48 29.05
CA PHE A 168 -2.08 8.63 28.79
C PHE A 168 -3.23 8.72 29.81
N LYS A 169 -3.40 9.93 30.36
CA LYS A 169 -4.56 10.31 31.18
C LYS A 169 -5.34 11.37 30.41
N ALA A 170 -6.57 11.07 30.01
CA ALA A 170 -7.40 11.93 29.16
C ALA A 170 -8.13 13.08 29.91
N SER A 171 -7.61 13.56 31.05
CA SER A 171 -8.32 14.55 31.87
C SER A 171 -8.28 15.94 31.23
N THR A 172 -9.39 16.30 30.58
CA THR A 172 -9.58 17.54 29.82
C THR A 172 -9.67 18.81 30.67
N GLN A 173 -9.79 18.72 32.00
CA GLN A 173 -9.92 19.90 32.86
C GLN A 173 -8.60 20.69 33.04
N THR A 174 -7.42 20.08 32.82
CA THR A 174 -6.12 20.76 33.04
C THR A 174 -5.17 20.68 31.83
N GLN A 175 -5.48 19.91 30.79
CA GLN A 175 -4.54 19.51 29.74
C GLN A 175 -4.44 20.39 28.48
N LYS A 176 -5.06 21.58 28.42
CA LYS A 176 -4.97 22.45 27.23
C LYS A 176 -3.54 22.87 26.85
N ARG A 177 -2.56 22.78 27.77
CA ARG A 177 -1.19 23.26 27.56
C ARG A 177 -0.15 22.17 27.25
N ASN A 178 -0.45 20.90 27.49
CA ASN A 178 0.56 19.82 27.47
C ASN A 178 0.49 18.90 26.24
N LEU A 179 -0.38 19.20 25.27
CA LEU A 179 -0.56 18.37 24.07
C LEU A 179 0.53 18.57 23.00
N VAL A 180 1.44 19.52 23.19
CA VAL A 180 2.33 20.00 22.11
C VAL A 180 3.83 19.77 22.37
N PHE A 181 4.27 19.42 23.58
CA PHE A 181 5.71 19.32 23.88
C PHE A 181 6.11 18.02 24.59
N HIS A 182 6.25 16.97 23.80
CA HIS A 182 7.30 15.98 24.05
C HIS A 182 7.80 15.41 22.73
N MET A 183 8.51 16.25 21.97
CA MET A 183 9.38 15.80 20.89
C MET A 183 10.53 15.04 21.57
N MET A 184 10.39 13.72 21.71
CA MET A 184 11.41 12.89 22.34
C MET A 184 12.71 12.96 21.55
N SER A 185 13.75 13.48 22.20
CA SER A 185 15.13 13.23 21.80
C SER A 185 15.35 11.72 21.84
N PHE A 186 15.50 11.09 20.68
CA PHE A 186 16.08 9.76 20.57
C PHE A 186 17.57 9.86 20.89
N SER A 187 17.93 9.68 22.16
CA SER A 187 19.31 9.39 22.54
C SER A 187 19.57 7.92 22.23
N VAL A 188 20.26 7.66 21.13
CA VAL A 188 20.87 6.36 20.82
C VAL A 188 21.94 6.11 21.88
N MET A 189 21.70 5.18 22.80
CA MET A 189 22.74 4.62 23.65
C MET A 189 23.15 3.29 23.01
N MET A 190 24.22 3.31 22.21
CA MET A 190 24.96 2.11 21.83
C MET A 190 25.61 1.54 23.09
N MET A 191 25.34 0.26 23.36
CA MET A 191 26.29 -0.67 23.96
C MET A 191 26.27 -1.94 23.11
#